data_AF-A0A9N9ZJX0-F1
#
_entry.id   AF-A0A9N9ZJX0-F1
#
_cell.length_a   1.000
_cell.length_b   1.000
_cell.length_c   1.000
_cell.angle_alpha   90.00
_cell.angle_beta   90.00
_cell.angle_gamma   90.00
#
_symmetry.space_group_name_H-M   'P 1'
#
loop_
_entity.id
_entity.type
_entity.pdbx_description
1 polymer ?
#
loop_
_entity_poly.entity_id
_entity_poly.type
_entity_poly.pdbx_seq_one_letter_code
_entity_poly.pdbx_strand_id
1 'polypeptide(L)'
;MARTHWFLCLVACLVALLSPTSAVEINEIFTVQGTAANGGCDNRMATLKDWRQECEVSIKKALEAIGRYAETKGQAGEQGDQGALSSRALMIQDAMTTWFSVKLRSKGDAAAVKQVKQEIQWVHDFFTRKTLADGTSEYPRSHHWLHCDSTFLDSRNPGDGAQAFDGTDIKDDNGNPVAISAIPGYLKRLREGNAWWGGNHATPRGYYFSDEGGLYCSGTGLGLTAGIQPLKRGADGKAEVDLEIQSVILCPSSFDTSPRPNSYREASNLLQAGTNLAEAVPKSATLLHEVFHALRGGYFLAGKVEQVDLGQCISFNAQKKRTNPENYVFFFAHMTHLFGVADGSQPWSIPNNWDFEIQGPDRIFGAKQPST
;
A
#
# COMPACT_ATOMS: atom_id res chain seq x y z
N MET A 1 41.16 -36.50 -9.70
CA MET A 1 40.77 -35.29 -8.95
C MET A 1 39.87 -34.32 -9.72
N ALA A 2 39.77 -34.36 -11.06
CA ALA A 2 38.89 -33.43 -11.82
C ALA A 2 37.38 -33.79 -11.83
N ARG A 3 37.00 -35.06 -11.63
CA ARG A 3 35.59 -35.51 -11.69
C ARG A 3 34.75 -35.12 -10.47
N THR A 4 35.37 -34.91 -9.31
CA THR A 4 34.68 -34.52 -8.07
C THR A 4 34.31 -33.03 -8.03
N HIS A 5 35.09 -32.16 -8.68
CA HIS A 5 34.79 -30.73 -8.75
C HIS A 5 33.60 -30.40 -9.65
N TRP A 6 33.38 -31.17 -10.72
CA TRP A 6 32.24 -30.95 -11.63
C TRP A 6 30.90 -31.28 -10.96
N PHE A 7 30.84 -32.37 -10.19
CA PHE A 7 29.65 -32.73 -9.40
C PHE A 7 29.36 -31.72 -8.27
N LEU A 8 30.40 -31.20 -7.59
CA LEU A 8 30.21 -30.19 -6.55
C LEU A 8 29.71 -28.84 -7.12
N CYS A 9 30.18 -28.40 -8.28
CA CYS A 9 29.64 -27.20 -8.94
C CYS A 9 28.20 -27.39 -9.42
N LEU A 10 27.85 -28.58 -9.91
CA LEU A 10 26.50 -28.88 -10.40
C LEU A 10 25.50 -28.96 -9.25
N VAL A 11 25.90 -29.54 -8.10
CA VAL A 11 25.10 -29.57 -6.87
C VAL A 11 24.98 -28.17 -6.26
N ALA A 12 26.04 -27.35 -6.26
CA ALA A 12 25.96 -25.96 -5.80
C ALA A 12 25.05 -25.09 -6.69
N CYS A 13 25.06 -25.29 -8.02
CA CYS A 13 24.11 -24.63 -8.92
C CYS A 13 22.68 -25.15 -8.72
N LEU A 14 22.47 -26.45 -8.52
CA LEU A 14 21.14 -27.01 -8.23
C LEU A 14 20.60 -26.51 -6.88
N VAL A 15 21.44 -26.43 -5.84
CA VAL A 15 21.05 -25.92 -4.51
C VAL A 15 20.78 -24.42 -4.56
N ALA A 16 21.53 -23.65 -5.35
CA ALA A 16 21.21 -22.23 -5.60
C ALA A 16 19.92 -22.02 -6.40
N LEU A 17 19.59 -22.96 -7.31
CA LEU A 17 18.32 -22.98 -8.07
C LEU A 17 17.14 -23.56 -7.27
N LEU A 18 17.41 -24.29 -6.18
CA LEU A 18 16.43 -24.93 -5.30
C LEU A 18 16.32 -24.25 -3.94
N SER A 19 17.07 -23.18 -3.66
CA SER A 19 16.78 -22.30 -2.54
C SER A 19 15.33 -21.87 -2.73
N PRO A 20 14.39 -22.33 -1.87
CA PRO A 20 13.06 -21.77 -1.91
C PRO A 20 13.26 -20.32 -1.54
N THR A 21 13.17 -19.41 -2.51
CA THR A 21 12.71 -18.07 -2.21
C THR A 21 11.31 -18.28 -1.65
N SER A 22 11.21 -18.52 -0.35
CA SER A 22 9.94 -18.52 0.35
C SER A 22 9.36 -17.15 0.08
N ALA A 23 8.38 -17.10 -0.82
CA ALA A 23 7.68 -15.87 -1.12
C ALA A 23 7.15 -15.33 0.21
N VAL A 24 7.39 -14.05 0.48
CA VAL A 24 6.91 -13.39 1.70
C VAL A 24 5.40 -13.55 1.74
N GLU A 25 4.88 -14.14 2.81
CA GLU A 25 3.45 -14.32 3.01
C GLU A 25 2.84 -13.07 3.69
N ILE A 26 1.54 -12.83 3.46
CA ILE A 26 0.86 -11.63 4.00
C ILE A 26 0.93 -11.56 5.54
N ASN A 27 0.93 -12.71 6.22
CA ASN A 27 1.02 -12.81 7.67
C ASN A 27 2.46 -12.58 8.21
N GLU A 28 3.46 -12.49 7.35
CA GLU A 28 4.82 -12.11 7.74
C GLU A 28 5.01 -10.59 7.80
N ILE A 29 4.19 -9.82 7.08
CA ILE A 29 4.24 -8.35 7.03
C ILE A 29 3.09 -7.69 7.80
N PHE A 30 1.95 -8.37 7.92
CA PHE A 30 0.84 -7.95 8.78
C PHE A 30 0.59 -8.93 9.92
N THR A 31 0.13 -8.42 11.05
CA THR A 31 -0.65 -9.24 11.98
C THR A 31 -2.09 -9.27 11.48
N VAL A 32 -2.46 -10.38 10.85
CA VAL A 32 -3.78 -10.54 10.22
C VAL A 32 -4.79 -11.02 11.25
N GLN A 33 -5.95 -10.35 11.31
CA GLN A 33 -7.06 -10.79 12.14
C GLN A 33 -7.59 -12.14 11.63
N GLY A 34 -7.44 -13.17 12.45
CA GLY A 34 -8.00 -14.49 12.17
C GLY A 34 -9.52 -14.52 12.32
N THR A 35 -10.13 -15.63 11.90
CA THR A 35 -11.58 -15.91 11.82
C THR A 35 -12.25 -15.44 10.52
N ALA A 36 -13.46 -15.96 10.28
CA ALA A 36 -14.31 -15.59 9.14
C ALA A 36 -15.35 -14.50 9.47
N ALA A 37 -15.40 -14.02 10.71
CA ALA A 37 -16.39 -13.06 11.20
C ALA A 37 -15.69 -11.87 11.86
N ASN A 38 -16.44 -10.80 12.14
CA ASN A 38 -16.00 -9.64 12.93
C ASN A 38 -14.62 -9.10 12.49
N GLY A 39 -14.49 -8.65 11.25
CA GLY A 39 -13.22 -8.14 10.72
C GLY A 39 -12.19 -9.20 10.28
N GLY A 40 -12.46 -10.49 10.48
CA GLY A 40 -11.54 -11.57 10.16
C GLY A 40 -11.30 -11.81 8.67
N CYS A 41 -10.09 -12.25 8.32
CA CYS A 41 -9.60 -12.40 6.94
C CYS A 41 -9.49 -13.84 6.44
N ASP A 42 -9.87 -14.87 7.22
CA ASP A 42 -9.58 -16.28 6.88
C ASP A 42 -10.08 -16.67 5.48
N ASN A 43 -11.30 -16.26 5.13
CA ASN A 43 -11.91 -16.54 3.82
C ASN A 43 -11.29 -15.74 2.66
N ARG A 44 -10.40 -14.79 2.95
CA ARG A 44 -9.74 -13.89 1.98
C ARG A 44 -8.25 -14.14 1.84
N MET A 45 -7.66 -15.04 2.64
CA MET A 45 -6.21 -15.23 2.70
C MET A 45 -5.57 -15.60 1.36
N ALA A 46 -6.23 -16.44 0.55
CA ALA A 46 -5.75 -16.77 -0.79
C ALA A 46 -5.71 -15.52 -1.70
N THR A 47 -6.78 -14.73 -1.71
CA THR A 47 -6.85 -13.48 -2.46
C THR A 47 -5.83 -12.46 -1.96
N LEU A 48 -5.63 -12.34 -0.65
CA LEU A 48 -4.64 -11.43 -0.05
C LEU A 48 -3.21 -11.83 -0.42
N LYS A 49 -2.92 -13.12 -0.52
CA LYS A 49 -1.63 -13.62 -1.02
C LYS A 49 -1.39 -13.18 -2.46
N ASP A 50 -2.39 -13.36 -3.32
CA ASP A 50 -2.31 -12.91 -4.72
C ASP A 50 -2.16 -11.40 -4.80
N TRP A 51 -2.94 -10.63 -4.04
CA TRP A 51 -2.86 -9.17 -3.99
C TRP A 51 -1.48 -8.68 -3.55
N ARG A 52 -0.88 -9.32 -2.54
CA ARG A 52 0.49 -9.00 -2.09
C ARG A 52 1.51 -9.26 -3.19
N GLN A 53 1.38 -10.37 -3.93
CA GLN A 53 2.24 -10.68 -5.07
C GLN A 53 2.08 -9.68 -6.21
N GLU A 54 0.85 -9.32 -6.57
CA GLU A 54 0.59 -8.27 -7.56
C GLU A 54 1.16 -6.91 -7.14
N CYS A 55 1.00 -6.53 -5.86
CA CYS A 55 1.59 -5.30 -5.32
C CYS A 55 3.10 -5.31 -5.50
N GLU A 56 3.80 -6.35 -5.01
CA GLU A 56 5.27 -6.45 -5.13
C GLU A 56 5.72 -6.33 -6.59
N VAL A 57 5.08 -7.08 -7.48
CA VAL A 57 5.43 -7.07 -8.91
C VAL A 57 5.22 -5.67 -9.51
N SER A 58 4.09 -5.02 -9.24
CA SER A 58 3.81 -3.68 -9.79
C SER A 58 4.77 -2.61 -9.26
N ILE A 59 5.12 -2.69 -7.98
CA ILE A 59 6.07 -1.76 -7.34
C ILE A 59 7.46 -1.96 -7.95
N LYS A 60 7.89 -3.22 -8.11
CA LYS A 60 9.18 -3.56 -8.72
C LYS A 60 9.26 -3.03 -10.16
N LYS A 61 8.20 -3.20 -10.96
CA LYS A 61 8.14 -2.64 -12.33
C LYS A 61 8.29 -1.13 -12.35
N ALA A 62 7.64 -0.43 -11.40
CA ALA A 62 7.77 1.00 -11.27
C ALA A 62 9.17 1.46 -10.85
N LEU A 63 9.81 0.77 -9.89
CA LEU A 63 11.18 1.04 -9.48
C LEU A 63 12.19 0.80 -10.61
N GLU A 64 12.04 -0.31 -11.34
CA GLU A 64 12.85 -0.63 -12.53
C GLU A 64 12.70 0.43 -13.61
N ALA A 65 11.47 0.89 -13.88
CA ALA A 65 11.19 1.95 -14.85
C ALA A 65 11.89 3.26 -14.45
N ILE A 66 11.75 3.70 -13.19
CA ILE A 66 12.45 4.89 -12.69
C ILE A 66 13.99 4.72 -12.79
N GLY A 67 14.52 3.53 -12.46
CA GLY A 67 15.95 3.21 -12.55
C GLY A 67 16.51 3.35 -13.96
N ARG A 68 15.90 2.66 -14.94
CA ARG A 68 16.29 2.71 -16.36
C ARG A 68 16.25 4.14 -16.91
N TYR A 69 15.26 4.91 -16.49
CA TYR A 69 15.11 6.30 -16.90
C TYR A 69 16.23 7.21 -16.33
N ALA A 70 16.64 7.00 -15.08
CA ALA A 70 17.76 7.73 -14.48
C ALA A 70 19.12 7.39 -15.13
N GLU A 71 19.36 6.11 -15.45
CA GLU A 71 20.58 5.63 -16.11
C GLU A 71 20.74 6.19 -17.53
N THR A 72 19.65 6.19 -18.32
CA THR A 72 19.64 6.72 -19.70
C THR A 72 20.02 8.21 -19.75
N LYS A 73 19.66 8.99 -18.72
CA LYS A 73 20.03 10.41 -18.60
C LYS A 73 21.47 10.63 -18.14
N GLY A 74 21.99 9.77 -17.25
CA GLY A 74 23.38 9.85 -16.80
C GLY A 74 24.37 9.67 -17.96
N GLN A 75 24.08 8.73 -18.86
CA GLN A 75 24.91 8.45 -20.04
C GLN A 75 24.83 9.55 -21.11
N ALA A 76 23.65 10.14 -21.36
CA ALA A 76 23.48 11.25 -22.29
C ALA A 76 24.18 12.55 -21.82
N GLY A 77 24.39 12.72 -20.50
CA GLY A 77 25.09 13.88 -19.94
C GLY A 77 26.61 13.81 -20.04
N GLU A 78 27.21 12.62 -20.05
CA GLU A 78 28.67 12.43 -20.11
C GLU A 78 29.24 12.47 -21.54
N GLN A 79 28.43 12.17 -22.56
CA GLN A 79 28.91 12.06 -23.94
C GLN A 79 28.73 13.33 -24.79
N GLY A 80 28.20 14.42 -24.25
CA GLY A 80 28.04 15.70 -24.98
C GLY A 80 27.09 15.65 -26.19
N ASP A 81 26.59 14.46 -26.52
CA ASP A 81 25.59 14.22 -27.54
C ASP A 81 24.21 14.36 -26.88
N GLN A 82 23.32 15.13 -27.49
CA GLN A 82 21.91 15.18 -27.07
C GLN A 82 21.21 13.87 -27.46
N GLY A 83 21.72 12.73 -26.96
CA GLY A 83 21.27 11.40 -27.28
C GLY A 83 19.76 11.33 -27.07
N ALA A 84 19.04 11.14 -28.17
CA ALA A 84 17.60 11.02 -28.16
C ALA A 84 17.23 9.93 -27.14
N LEU A 85 16.35 10.27 -26.19
CA LEU A 85 15.81 9.28 -25.27
C LEU A 85 15.15 8.16 -26.09
N SER A 86 15.38 6.90 -25.70
CA SER A 86 14.64 5.80 -26.30
C SER A 86 13.13 6.04 -26.14
N SER A 87 12.31 5.51 -27.05
CA SER A 87 10.85 5.70 -26.98
C SER A 87 10.28 5.26 -25.62
N ARG A 88 10.86 4.21 -25.01
CA ARG A 88 10.50 3.76 -23.65
C ARG A 88 10.89 4.75 -22.56
N ALA A 89 12.04 5.41 -22.67
CA ALA A 89 12.44 6.45 -21.72
C ALA A 89 11.55 7.69 -21.81
N LEU A 90 11.03 8.02 -23.00
CA LEU A 90 10.03 9.07 -23.17
C LEU A 90 8.70 8.71 -22.51
N MET A 91 8.21 7.48 -22.69
CA MET A 91 6.99 7.00 -22.03
C MET A 91 7.09 7.08 -20.49
N ILE A 92 8.25 6.70 -19.93
CA ILE A 92 8.50 6.84 -18.48
C ILE A 92 8.52 8.31 -18.05
N GLN A 93 9.15 9.20 -18.85
CA GLN A 93 9.15 10.63 -18.59
C GLN A 93 7.73 11.21 -18.56
N ASP A 94 6.90 10.82 -19.52
CA ASP A 94 5.53 11.28 -19.65
C ASP A 94 4.67 10.77 -18.49
N ALA A 95 4.85 9.52 -18.07
CA ALA A 95 4.23 8.98 -16.87
C ALA A 95 4.66 9.75 -15.60
N MET A 96 5.97 9.97 -15.39
CA MET A 96 6.49 10.73 -14.24
C MET A 96 5.99 12.17 -14.21
N THR A 97 5.86 12.79 -15.39
CA THR A 97 5.29 14.14 -15.53
C THR A 97 3.80 14.13 -15.21
N THR A 98 3.06 13.14 -15.71
CA THR A 98 1.61 13.02 -15.50
C THR A 98 1.29 12.80 -14.04
N TRP A 99 1.93 11.84 -13.39
CA TRP A 99 1.55 11.40 -12.04
C TRP A 99 2.21 12.21 -10.93
N PHE A 100 3.37 12.82 -11.16
CA PHE A 100 4.14 13.50 -10.12
C PHE A 100 4.60 14.92 -10.48
N SER A 101 4.27 15.40 -11.68
CA SER A 101 4.75 16.68 -12.23
C SER A 101 6.27 16.81 -12.19
N VAL A 102 6.99 15.70 -12.40
CA VAL A 102 8.45 15.66 -12.42
C VAL A 102 8.94 15.62 -13.87
N LYS A 103 9.57 16.71 -14.32
CA LYS A 103 10.12 16.83 -15.67
C LYS A 103 11.64 16.87 -15.56
N LEU A 104 12.40 15.81 -15.83
CA LEU A 104 13.87 15.83 -15.70
C LEU A 104 14.58 16.81 -16.66
N ARG A 105 14.52 18.12 -16.40
CA ARG A 105 15.17 19.20 -17.16
C ARG A 105 16.18 19.98 -16.30
N SER A 106 16.15 19.84 -14.97
CA SER A 106 16.96 20.62 -14.03
C SER A 106 17.38 19.82 -12.78
N LYS A 107 18.31 20.36 -11.99
CA LYS A 107 18.73 19.78 -10.70
C LYS A 107 17.58 19.62 -9.69
N GLY A 108 16.54 20.47 -9.76
CA GLY A 108 15.35 20.35 -8.91
C GLY A 108 14.53 19.08 -9.18
N ASP A 109 14.61 18.55 -10.40
CA ASP A 109 13.86 17.36 -10.81
C ASP A 109 14.51 16.07 -10.30
N ALA A 110 15.84 16.07 -10.09
CA ALA A 110 16.55 14.93 -9.51
C ALA A 110 16.13 14.68 -8.05
N ALA A 111 15.91 15.75 -7.27
CA ALA A 111 15.40 15.64 -5.90
C ALA A 111 13.97 15.09 -5.87
N ALA A 112 13.11 15.55 -6.78
CA ALA A 112 11.74 15.06 -6.89
C ALA A 112 11.67 13.59 -7.35
N VAL A 113 12.51 13.17 -8.32
CA VAL A 113 12.63 11.75 -8.68
C VAL A 113 13.12 10.92 -7.50
N LYS A 114 14.14 11.39 -6.76
CA LYS A 114 14.63 10.71 -5.57
C LYS A 114 13.54 10.57 -4.51
N GLN A 115 12.74 11.61 -4.29
CA GLN A 115 11.61 11.57 -3.36
C GLN A 115 10.58 10.54 -3.79
N VAL A 116 10.08 10.58 -5.03
CA VAL A 116 9.09 9.62 -5.54
C VAL A 116 9.64 8.18 -5.44
N LYS A 117 10.89 7.97 -5.87
CA LYS A 117 11.55 6.66 -5.75
C LYS A 117 11.63 6.19 -4.29
N GLN A 118 11.94 7.08 -3.35
CA GLN A 118 12.04 6.76 -1.94
C GLN A 118 10.69 6.35 -1.34
N GLU A 119 9.60 7.07 -1.66
CA GLU A 119 8.26 6.71 -1.20
C GLU A 119 7.84 5.34 -1.75
N ILE A 120 8.13 5.06 -3.02
CA ILE A 120 7.90 3.73 -3.63
C ILE A 120 8.77 2.66 -2.96
N GLN A 121 10.03 2.96 -2.65
CA GLN A 121 10.97 2.02 -2.03
C GLN A 121 10.51 1.62 -0.63
N TRP A 122 9.94 2.52 0.17
CA TRP A 122 9.43 2.15 1.49
C TRP A 122 8.29 1.13 1.41
N VAL A 123 7.37 1.32 0.47
CA VAL A 123 6.27 0.36 0.24
C VAL A 123 6.83 -0.97 -0.29
N HIS A 124 7.81 -0.94 -1.20
CA HIS A 124 8.51 -2.15 -1.65
C HIS A 124 9.17 -2.90 -0.49
N ASP A 125 9.91 -2.19 0.34
CA ASP A 125 10.65 -2.74 1.47
C ASP A 125 9.70 -3.36 2.51
N PHE A 126 8.51 -2.80 2.67
CA PHE A 126 7.44 -3.41 3.45
C PHE A 126 6.95 -4.73 2.86
N PHE A 127 6.54 -4.76 1.58
CA PHE A 127 6.01 -5.98 0.93
C PHE A 127 7.05 -7.10 0.76
N THR A 128 8.33 -6.75 0.75
CA THR A 128 9.46 -7.68 0.67
C THR A 128 10.04 -8.03 2.04
N ARG A 129 9.42 -7.56 3.13
CA ARG A 129 9.85 -7.80 4.53
C ARG A 129 11.35 -7.50 4.71
N LYS A 130 11.79 -6.32 4.27
CA LYS A 130 13.18 -5.90 4.39
C LYS A 130 13.67 -6.05 5.83
N THR A 131 14.86 -6.63 5.96
CA THR A 131 15.51 -6.86 7.25
C THR A 131 16.68 -5.91 7.45
N LEU A 132 16.89 -5.50 8.70
CA LEU A 132 18.07 -4.78 9.15
C LEU A 132 19.26 -5.74 9.29
N ALA A 133 20.45 -5.19 9.58
CA ALA A 133 21.69 -5.96 9.69
C ALA A 133 21.66 -7.04 10.80
N ASP A 134 20.81 -6.86 11.80
CA ASP A 134 20.60 -7.80 12.91
C ASP A 134 19.55 -8.90 12.59
N GLY A 135 19.00 -8.91 11.37
CA GLY A 135 17.99 -9.86 10.93
C GLY A 135 16.56 -9.51 11.36
N THR A 136 16.35 -8.42 12.11
CA THR A 136 15.00 -7.94 12.45
C THR A 136 14.35 -7.27 11.24
N SER A 137 13.01 -7.28 11.17
CA SER A 137 12.31 -6.56 10.10
C SER A 137 12.33 -5.06 10.36
N GLU A 138 12.63 -4.28 9.31
CA GLU A 138 12.54 -2.81 9.36
C GLU A 138 11.09 -2.35 9.64
N TYR A 139 10.11 -3.16 9.26
CA TYR A 139 8.68 -2.92 9.51
C TYR A 139 8.09 -4.08 10.31
N PRO A 140 8.15 -4.04 11.66
CA PRO A 140 7.60 -5.11 12.48
C PRO A 140 6.10 -5.29 12.22
N ARG A 141 5.68 -6.52 11.89
CA ARG A 141 4.27 -6.85 11.67
C ARG A 141 3.38 -6.58 12.89
N SER A 142 3.96 -6.54 14.10
CA SER A 142 3.24 -6.18 15.33
C SER A 142 2.70 -4.75 15.31
N HIS A 143 3.26 -3.88 14.46
CA HIS A 143 2.83 -2.49 14.31
C HIS A 143 1.85 -2.29 13.13
N HIS A 144 1.56 -3.35 12.36
CA HIS A 144 0.75 -3.28 11.15
C HIS A 144 -0.30 -4.40 11.18
N TRP A 145 -1.55 -4.03 11.38
CA TRP A 145 -2.67 -4.95 11.44
C TRP A 145 -3.48 -4.95 10.16
N LEU A 146 -4.05 -6.10 9.83
CA LEU A 146 -4.90 -6.26 8.66
C LEU A 146 -6.23 -6.89 9.05
N HIS A 147 -7.31 -6.19 8.73
CA HIS A 147 -8.70 -6.60 8.89
C HIS A 147 -9.39 -6.61 7.52
N CYS A 148 -10.39 -7.48 7.36
CA CYS A 148 -11.15 -7.63 6.11
C CYS A 148 -12.62 -7.16 6.23
N ASP A 149 -12.92 -6.43 7.31
CA ASP A 149 -14.17 -5.73 7.58
C ASP A 149 -13.95 -4.79 8.80
N SER A 150 -14.82 -3.79 9.01
CA SER A 150 -14.81 -2.90 10.18
C SER A 150 -15.64 -3.42 11.36
N THR A 151 -16.36 -4.54 11.20
CA THR A 151 -17.25 -5.13 12.22
C THR A 151 -16.57 -5.64 13.48
N PHE A 152 -15.23 -5.56 13.57
CA PHE A 152 -14.50 -5.84 14.81
C PHE A 152 -14.57 -4.70 15.84
N LEU A 153 -15.11 -3.55 15.46
CA LEU A 153 -15.19 -2.34 16.29
C LEU A 153 -16.58 -2.17 16.93
N ASP A 154 -16.60 -2.11 18.25
CA ASP A 154 -17.78 -1.81 19.05
C ASP A 154 -17.80 -0.32 19.43
N SER A 155 -18.95 0.36 19.27
CA SER A 155 -19.10 1.76 19.69
C SER A 155 -19.01 1.88 21.21
N ARG A 156 -18.33 2.93 21.70
CA ARG A 156 -18.19 3.24 23.13
C ARG A 156 -18.54 4.69 23.41
N ASN A 157 -19.23 4.91 24.53
CA ASN A 157 -19.51 6.26 24.99
C ASN A 157 -18.26 6.85 25.68
N PRO A 158 -18.01 8.16 25.58
CA PRO A 158 -16.89 8.80 26.28
C PRO A 158 -16.88 8.57 27.80
N GLY A 159 -18.05 8.37 28.41
CA GLY A 159 -18.20 8.07 29.84
C GLY A 159 -18.01 6.60 30.23
N ASP A 160 -17.88 5.69 29.28
CA ASP A 160 -17.63 4.27 29.57
C ASP A 160 -16.25 4.09 30.22
N GLY A 161 -16.08 3.03 31.01
CA GLY A 161 -14.79 2.67 31.58
C GLY A 161 -13.76 2.34 30.49
N ALA A 162 -12.57 2.93 30.61
CA ALA A 162 -11.45 2.68 29.72
C ALA A 162 -10.84 1.30 29.99
N GLN A 163 -10.46 0.60 28.92
CA GLN A 163 -9.85 -0.73 29.00
C GLN A 163 -8.43 -0.74 28.42
N ALA A 164 -7.54 -1.48 29.05
CA ALA A 164 -6.19 -1.75 28.56
C ALA A 164 -6.22 -2.73 27.37
N PHE A 165 -5.08 -2.86 26.68
CA PHE A 165 -4.92 -3.73 25.51
C PHE A 165 -5.17 -5.22 25.80
N ASP A 166 -5.08 -5.62 27.06
CA ASP A 166 -5.42 -6.97 27.55
C ASP A 166 -6.91 -7.10 27.94
N GLY A 167 -7.69 -6.03 27.80
CA GLY A 167 -9.11 -5.93 28.13
C GLY A 167 -9.42 -5.70 29.61
N THR A 168 -8.40 -5.50 30.46
CA THR A 168 -8.61 -5.15 31.86
C THR A 168 -9.02 -3.69 32.02
N ASP A 169 -9.86 -3.40 33.00
CA ASP A 169 -10.28 -2.02 33.26
C ASP A 169 -9.12 -1.18 33.79
N ILE A 170 -8.97 0.03 33.25
CA ILE A 170 -8.10 1.06 33.80
C ILE A 170 -8.78 1.65 35.04
N LYS A 171 -8.02 1.76 36.14
CA LYS A 171 -8.51 2.27 37.42
C LYS A 171 -7.69 3.44 37.92
N ASP A 172 -8.32 4.32 38.70
CA ASP A 172 -7.66 5.42 39.40
C ASP A 172 -6.99 4.93 40.70
N ASP A 173 -6.32 5.85 41.40
CA ASP A 173 -5.61 5.56 42.66
C ASP A 173 -6.56 5.07 43.79
N ASN A 174 -7.87 5.28 43.64
CA ASN A 174 -8.91 4.82 44.57
C ASN A 174 -9.56 3.50 44.14
N GLY A 175 -9.13 2.91 43.01
CA GLY A 175 -9.69 1.68 42.45
C GLY A 175 -10.97 1.85 41.64
N ASN A 176 -11.40 3.09 41.35
CA ASN A 176 -12.57 3.36 40.50
C ASN A 176 -12.19 3.27 39.01
N PRO A 177 -13.09 2.79 38.13
CA PRO A 177 -12.86 2.82 36.69
C PRO A 177 -12.62 4.24 36.18
N VAL A 178 -11.58 4.41 35.35
CA VAL A 178 -11.30 5.68 34.67
C VAL A 178 -12.13 5.73 33.39
N ALA A 179 -12.89 6.80 33.17
CA ALA A 179 -13.66 6.97 31.93
C ALA A 179 -12.75 7.19 30.71
N ILE A 180 -13.17 6.75 29.52
CA ILE A 180 -12.46 6.99 28.24
C ILE A 180 -12.12 8.48 28.05
N SER A 181 -13.07 9.38 28.36
CA SER A 181 -12.89 10.83 28.24
C SER A 181 -11.87 11.41 29.22
N ALA A 182 -11.56 10.70 30.30
CA ALA A 182 -10.61 11.13 31.32
C ALA A 182 -9.16 10.72 30.99
N ILE A 183 -8.94 9.91 29.95
CA ILE A 183 -7.61 9.50 29.50
C ILE A 183 -6.92 10.68 28.79
N PRO A 184 -5.73 11.12 29.27
CA PRO A 184 -4.94 12.14 28.59
C PRO A 184 -4.67 11.75 27.13
N GLY A 185 -4.93 12.67 26.19
CA GLY A 185 -4.77 12.45 24.75
C GLY A 185 -6.04 12.00 24.03
N TYR A 186 -6.92 11.23 24.68
CA TYR A 186 -8.20 10.80 24.08
C TYR A 186 -9.21 11.94 23.97
N LEU A 187 -9.20 12.88 24.92
CA LEU A 187 -10.11 14.03 24.85
C LEU A 187 -9.97 14.84 23.55
N LYS A 188 -8.76 14.93 22.98
CA LYS A 188 -8.56 15.60 21.68
C LYS A 188 -9.20 14.77 20.55
N ARG A 189 -8.92 13.47 20.51
CA ARG A 189 -9.46 12.57 19.48
C ARG A 189 -10.98 12.44 19.54
N LEU A 190 -11.57 12.48 20.73
CA LEU A 190 -13.02 12.50 20.97
C LEU A 190 -13.72 13.78 20.47
N ARG A 191 -12.98 14.87 20.22
CA ARG A 191 -13.52 16.06 19.53
C ARG A 191 -13.53 15.91 18.01
N GLU A 192 -12.76 14.95 17.51
CA GLU A 192 -12.55 14.68 16.09
C GLU A 192 -13.35 13.43 15.64
N GLY A 193 -13.99 12.71 16.56
CA GLY A 193 -14.89 11.59 16.26
C GLY A 193 -15.34 10.79 17.50
N ASN A 194 -16.07 9.70 17.27
CA ASN A 194 -16.57 8.80 18.32
C ASN A 194 -15.50 7.78 18.73
N ALA A 195 -15.58 7.28 19.97
CA ALA A 195 -14.73 6.19 20.42
C ALA A 195 -15.28 4.83 19.98
N TRP A 196 -14.39 3.99 19.47
CA TRP A 196 -14.67 2.63 19.05
C TRP A 196 -13.63 1.70 19.65
N TRP A 197 -14.04 0.48 19.98
CA TRP A 197 -13.22 -0.49 20.70
C TRP A 197 -13.11 -1.79 19.93
N GLY A 198 -11.89 -2.24 19.63
CA GLY A 198 -11.68 -3.50 18.92
C GLY A 198 -11.81 -4.76 19.78
N GLY A 199 -11.95 -4.62 21.11
CA GLY A 199 -11.41 -5.63 22.01
C GLY A 199 -12.10 -6.99 22.09
N ASN A 200 -13.40 -7.12 21.81
CA ASN A 200 -14.09 -8.42 21.88
C ASN A 200 -13.79 -9.32 20.67
N HIS A 201 -13.34 -8.70 19.59
CA HIS A 201 -13.34 -9.32 18.27
C HIS A 201 -11.93 -9.33 17.66
N ALA A 202 -11.05 -8.44 18.12
CA ALA A 202 -9.70 -8.31 17.60
C ALA A 202 -8.63 -8.25 18.69
N THR A 203 -7.42 -8.63 18.30
CA THR A 203 -6.18 -8.22 18.97
C THR A 203 -5.45 -7.24 18.04
N PRO A 204 -4.61 -6.29 18.52
CA PRO A 204 -4.60 -5.80 19.89
C PRO A 204 -5.96 -5.18 20.20
N ARG A 205 -6.35 -5.23 21.46
CA ARG A 205 -7.47 -4.44 21.93
C ARG A 205 -7.01 -3.00 22.02
N GLY A 206 -7.83 -2.08 21.54
CA GLY A 206 -7.45 -0.67 21.48
C GLY A 206 -8.60 0.20 21.03
N TYR A 207 -8.44 1.50 21.30
CA TYR A 207 -9.41 2.50 20.89
C TYR A 207 -9.07 3.08 19.53
N TYR A 208 -10.12 3.22 18.74
CA TYR A 208 -10.16 3.89 17.45
C TYR A 208 -11.05 5.12 17.61
N PHE A 209 -10.70 6.20 16.92
CA PHE A 209 -11.45 7.44 16.97
C PHE A 209 -11.83 7.83 15.55
N SER A 210 -13.14 7.80 15.27
CA SER A 210 -13.70 8.01 13.95
C SER A 210 -15.20 8.30 14.07
N ASP A 211 -15.75 9.09 13.16
CA ASP A 211 -17.19 9.28 13.07
C ASP A 211 -17.92 7.98 12.73
N GLU A 212 -17.37 7.16 11.82
CA GLU A 212 -18.00 5.94 11.32
C GLU A 212 -17.56 4.67 12.05
N GLY A 213 -16.28 4.58 12.42
CA GLY A 213 -15.66 3.42 13.08
C GLY A 213 -16.13 2.07 12.54
N GLY A 214 -16.88 1.31 13.34
CA GLY A 214 -17.36 -0.03 12.97
C GLY A 214 -18.34 -0.06 11.79
N LEU A 215 -18.90 1.09 11.42
CA LEU A 215 -19.83 1.23 10.30
C LEU A 215 -19.13 1.60 8.98
N TYR A 216 -17.81 1.81 8.97
CA TYR A 216 -17.08 2.25 7.78
C TYR A 216 -17.34 1.34 6.56
N CYS A 217 -17.29 0.02 6.74
CA CYS A 217 -17.50 -0.94 5.65
C CYS A 217 -18.97 -1.24 5.32
N SER A 218 -19.94 -0.53 5.92
CA SER A 218 -21.36 -0.73 5.62
C SER A 218 -21.79 -0.18 4.25
N GLY A 219 -20.97 0.67 3.64
CA GLY A 219 -21.22 1.29 2.33
C GLY A 219 -20.32 0.78 1.21
N THR A 220 -20.00 1.67 0.27
CA THR A 220 -19.14 1.38 -0.90
C THR A 220 -17.66 1.65 -0.65
N GLY A 221 -17.26 2.00 0.58
CA GLY A 221 -15.86 2.20 0.94
C GLY A 221 -15.07 0.94 0.67
N LEU A 222 -13.88 1.04 0.06
CA LEU A 222 -13.06 -0.11 -0.33
C LEU A 222 -12.06 -0.49 0.76
N GLY A 223 -11.52 0.49 1.46
CA GLY A 223 -10.59 0.27 2.56
C GLY A 223 -10.27 1.57 3.27
N LEU A 224 -9.71 1.43 4.47
CA LEU A 224 -9.29 2.53 5.33
C LEU A 224 -8.05 2.10 6.10
N THR A 225 -7.17 3.06 6.37
CA THR A 225 -6.12 2.91 7.37
C THR A 225 -6.42 3.78 8.58
N ALA A 226 -6.38 3.18 9.75
CA ALA A 226 -6.62 3.85 11.02
C ALA A 226 -5.48 3.61 12.01
N GLY A 227 -5.21 4.61 12.85
CA GLY A 227 -4.33 4.45 14.00
C GLY A 227 -5.10 3.84 15.18
N ILE A 228 -4.59 2.72 15.70
CA ILE A 228 -5.00 2.14 16.98
C ILE A 228 -4.10 2.71 18.05
N GLN A 229 -4.68 3.25 19.12
CA GLN A 229 -3.91 3.68 20.27
C GLN A 229 -4.13 2.71 21.44
N PRO A 230 -3.29 1.67 21.64
CA PRO A 230 -3.43 0.78 22.78
C PRO A 230 -3.14 1.51 24.08
N LEU A 231 -3.85 1.11 25.14
CA LEU A 231 -3.56 1.52 26.51
C LEU A 231 -2.90 0.37 27.25
N LYS A 232 -1.81 0.66 27.95
CA LYS A 232 -1.20 -0.22 28.95
C LYS A 232 -1.58 0.25 30.34
N ARG A 233 -1.57 -0.68 31.27
CA ARG A 233 -1.62 -0.35 32.70
C ARG A 233 -0.21 -0.04 33.17
N GLY A 234 0.02 1.19 33.60
CA GLY A 234 1.28 1.63 34.18
C GLY A 234 1.57 0.97 35.52
N ALA A 235 2.80 1.10 35.99
CA ALA A 235 3.23 0.50 37.26
C ALA A 235 2.48 1.04 38.48
N ASP A 236 1.96 2.27 38.38
CA ASP A 236 1.10 2.91 39.38
C ASP A 236 -0.40 2.59 39.19
N GLY A 237 -0.73 1.75 38.20
CA GLY A 237 -2.09 1.36 37.87
C GLY A 237 -2.81 2.30 36.89
N LYS A 238 -2.22 3.43 36.52
CA LYS A 238 -2.82 4.42 35.60
C LYS A 238 -2.74 3.97 34.15
N ALA A 239 -3.49 4.63 33.27
CA ALA A 239 -3.36 4.40 31.84
C ALA A 239 -2.06 5.02 31.31
N GLU A 240 -1.26 4.17 30.67
CA GLU A 240 -0.14 4.57 29.84
C GLU A 240 -0.49 4.32 28.38
N VAL A 241 -0.13 5.26 27.51
CA VAL A 241 -0.35 5.14 26.08
C VAL A 241 0.81 4.34 25.47
N ASP A 242 0.51 3.26 24.75
CA ASP A 242 1.54 2.47 24.05
C ASP A 242 1.91 3.09 22.69
N LEU A 243 2.86 2.50 21.97
CA LEU A 243 3.10 2.85 20.57
C LEU A 243 1.80 2.69 19.75
N GLU A 244 1.46 3.72 18.97
CA GLU A 244 0.35 3.66 18.04
C GLU A 244 0.62 2.59 16.96
N ILE A 245 -0.38 1.75 16.72
CA ILE A 245 -0.34 0.67 15.75
C ILE A 245 -1.16 1.11 14.53
N GLN A 246 -0.72 0.75 13.33
CA GLN A 246 -1.45 1.07 12.10
C GLN A 246 -2.34 -0.12 11.72
N SER A 247 -3.60 0.14 11.44
CA SER A 247 -4.60 -0.85 11.07
C SER A 247 -5.10 -0.59 9.67
N VAL A 248 -4.77 -1.50 8.74
CA VAL A 248 -5.36 -1.55 7.40
C VAL A 248 -6.66 -2.36 7.49
N ILE A 249 -7.76 -1.76 7.08
CA ILE A 249 -9.10 -2.35 7.06
C ILE A 249 -9.53 -2.39 5.59
N LEU A 250 -9.60 -3.59 5.02
CA LEU A 250 -10.12 -3.80 3.66
C LEU A 250 -11.59 -4.17 3.76
N CYS A 251 -12.48 -3.39 3.16
CA CYS A 251 -13.91 -3.69 3.25
C CYS A 251 -14.30 -4.86 2.33
N PRO A 252 -15.34 -5.64 2.65
CA PRO A 252 -15.82 -6.73 1.80
C PRO A 252 -16.08 -6.29 0.35
N SER A 253 -16.55 -5.06 0.16
CA SER A 253 -16.75 -4.43 -1.14
C SER A 253 -15.50 -4.42 -2.04
N SER A 254 -14.29 -4.29 -1.47
CA SER A 254 -13.04 -4.33 -2.24
C SER A 254 -12.77 -5.69 -2.88
N PHE A 255 -13.27 -6.76 -2.25
CA PHE A 255 -13.15 -8.12 -2.76
C PHE A 255 -14.32 -8.48 -3.68
N ASP A 256 -15.55 -8.19 -3.25
CA ASP A 256 -16.74 -8.81 -3.81
C ASP A 256 -17.45 -7.96 -4.86
N THR A 257 -17.60 -6.66 -4.61
CA THR A 257 -18.51 -5.80 -5.38
C THR A 257 -17.82 -4.68 -6.13
N SER A 258 -16.54 -4.42 -5.86
CA SER A 258 -15.75 -3.43 -6.58
C SER A 258 -15.75 -3.77 -8.08
N PRO A 259 -16.03 -2.80 -8.97
CA PRO A 259 -16.02 -3.02 -10.41
C PRO A 259 -14.60 -3.16 -10.97
N ARG A 260 -13.55 -2.95 -10.15
CA ARG A 260 -12.17 -3.13 -10.55
C ARG A 260 -11.90 -4.60 -10.96
N PRO A 261 -11.08 -4.85 -11.99
CA PRO A 261 -10.68 -6.21 -12.37
C PRO A 261 -9.99 -6.93 -11.20
N ASN A 262 -10.11 -8.25 -11.12
CA ASN A 262 -9.54 -9.00 -9.99
C ASN A 262 -8.01 -9.07 -10.03
N SER A 263 -7.41 -8.83 -11.21
CA SER A 263 -5.96 -8.90 -11.41
C SER A 263 -5.48 -8.02 -12.56
N TYR A 264 -4.18 -7.78 -12.62
CA TYR A 264 -3.54 -7.12 -13.77
C TYR A 264 -3.73 -7.86 -15.09
N ARG A 265 -3.75 -9.20 -15.07
CA ARG A 265 -4.02 -10.02 -16.25
C ARG A 265 -5.44 -9.82 -16.75
N GLU A 266 -6.41 -9.84 -15.86
CA GLU A 266 -7.81 -9.55 -16.20
C GLU A 266 -7.95 -8.13 -16.75
N ALA A 267 -7.35 -7.14 -16.07
CA ALA A 267 -7.30 -5.76 -16.55
C ALA A 267 -6.71 -5.66 -17.97
N SER A 268 -5.57 -6.31 -18.22
CA SER A 268 -4.89 -6.29 -19.53
C SER A 268 -5.73 -6.90 -20.65
N ASN A 269 -6.53 -7.92 -20.35
CA ASN A 269 -7.43 -8.53 -21.32
C ASN A 269 -8.65 -7.65 -21.68
N LEU A 270 -8.98 -6.68 -20.82
CA LEU A 270 -10.06 -5.72 -21.06
C LEU A 270 -9.58 -4.47 -21.83
N LEU A 271 -8.26 -4.25 -21.91
CA LEU A 271 -7.70 -3.07 -22.56
C LEU A 271 -7.91 -3.09 -24.08
N GLN A 272 -8.49 -2.00 -24.56
CA GLN A 272 -8.54 -1.58 -25.95
C GLN A 272 -8.14 -0.11 -26.07
N ALA A 273 -7.82 0.36 -27.27
CA ALA A 273 -7.48 1.77 -27.48
C ALA A 273 -8.58 2.69 -26.92
N GLY A 274 -8.18 3.69 -26.12
CA GLY A 274 -9.09 4.61 -25.43
C GLY A 274 -9.61 4.15 -24.07
N THR A 275 -9.37 2.89 -23.65
CA THR A 275 -9.78 2.41 -22.32
C THR A 275 -9.12 3.23 -21.23
N ASN A 276 -9.90 3.75 -20.30
CA ASN A 276 -9.39 4.59 -19.22
C ASN A 276 -8.50 3.77 -18.28
N LEU A 277 -7.31 4.27 -17.94
CA LEU A 277 -6.40 3.58 -17.01
C LEU A 277 -7.08 3.22 -15.68
N ALA A 278 -8.04 4.03 -15.20
CA ALA A 278 -8.79 3.74 -13.98
C ALA A 278 -9.54 2.40 -14.01
N GLU A 279 -9.96 1.95 -15.19
CA GLU A 279 -10.63 0.65 -15.40
C GLU A 279 -9.64 -0.51 -15.41
N ALA A 280 -8.34 -0.20 -15.58
CA ALA A 280 -7.26 -1.18 -15.63
C ALA A 280 -6.46 -1.29 -14.32
N VAL A 281 -6.96 -0.67 -13.25
CA VAL A 281 -6.40 -0.79 -11.88
C VAL A 281 -7.04 -2.00 -11.18
N PRO A 282 -6.27 -3.01 -10.75
CA PRO A 282 -6.83 -4.20 -10.12
C PRO A 282 -7.32 -3.94 -8.69
N LYS A 283 -8.15 -4.84 -8.15
CA LYS A 283 -8.62 -4.77 -6.75
C LYS A 283 -7.48 -4.75 -5.72
N SER A 284 -6.36 -5.41 -6.01
CA SER A 284 -5.13 -5.40 -5.18
C SER A 284 -4.57 -4.00 -4.94
N ALA A 285 -4.89 -3.03 -5.79
CA ALA A 285 -4.51 -1.63 -5.59
C ALA A 285 -5.10 -1.01 -4.31
N THR A 286 -6.23 -1.51 -3.80
CA THR A 286 -6.78 -1.04 -2.51
C THR A 286 -5.82 -1.37 -1.37
N LEU A 287 -5.27 -2.59 -1.31
CA LEU A 287 -4.26 -2.92 -0.31
C LEU A 287 -3.02 -2.04 -0.46
N LEU A 288 -2.55 -1.85 -1.70
CA LEU A 288 -1.37 -1.03 -1.99
C LEU A 288 -1.54 0.43 -1.53
N HIS A 289 -2.70 1.00 -1.79
CA HIS A 289 -3.09 2.33 -1.35
C HIS A 289 -3.06 2.45 0.16
N GLU A 290 -3.70 1.52 0.88
CA GLU A 290 -3.73 1.55 2.34
C GLU A 290 -2.33 1.36 2.96
N VAL A 291 -1.43 0.60 2.33
CA VAL A 291 -0.05 0.49 2.81
C VAL A 291 0.70 1.83 2.76
N PHE A 292 0.42 2.71 1.79
CA PHE A 292 0.98 4.07 1.84
C PHE A 292 0.52 4.84 3.06
N HIS A 293 -0.76 4.74 3.42
CA HIS A 293 -1.28 5.36 4.63
C HIS A 293 -0.68 4.75 5.89
N ALA A 294 -0.53 3.42 5.94
CA ALA A 294 0.02 2.73 7.10
C ALA A 294 1.48 3.15 7.35
N LEU A 295 2.29 3.29 6.31
CA LEU A 295 3.70 3.65 6.47
C LEU A 295 3.91 5.15 6.62
N ARG A 296 3.05 5.97 6.00
CA ARG A 296 3.34 7.37 5.71
C ARG A 296 2.09 8.28 5.78
N GLY A 297 1.05 7.89 6.52
CA GLY A 297 -0.23 8.61 6.58
C GLY A 297 -0.11 10.10 6.91
N GLY A 298 0.79 10.49 7.81
CA GLY A 298 1.04 11.91 8.10
C GLY A 298 1.56 12.72 6.90
N TYR A 299 2.23 12.07 5.94
CA TYR A 299 2.69 12.67 4.69
C TYR A 299 1.61 12.63 3.59
N PHE A 300 0.90 11.50 3.45
CA PHE A 300 -0.12 11.30 2.41
C PHE A 300 -1.49 11.93 2.73
N LEU A 301 -1.74 12.32 3.99
CA LEU A 301 -2.95 13.01 4.45
C LEU A 301 -2.76 14.52 4.67
N ALA A 302 -1.55 15.06 4.40
CA ALA A 302 -1.19 16.47 4.67
C ALA A 302 -2.01 17.52 3.89
N GLY A 303 -2.92 17.09 3.01
CA GLY A 303 -3.78 17.95 2.19
C GLY A 303 -5.25 17.53 2.21
N LYS A 304 -5.82 17.35 3.41
CA LYS A 304 -7.24 17.27 3.87
C LYS A 304 -8.33 16.52 3.08
N VAL A 305 -8.15 16.16 1.81
CA VAL A 305 -9.05 15.28 1.07
C VAL A 305 -8.21 14.45 0.11
N GLU A 306 -8.20 13.15 0.32
CA GLU A 306 -7.74 12.16 -0.66
C GLU A 306 -8.69 12.14 -1.85
N GLN A 307 -8.15 12.05 -3.07
CA GLN A 307 -8.98 11.89 -4.28
C GLN A 307 -8.58 10.62 -5.00
N VAL A 308 -9.59 9.86 -5.38
CA VAL A 308 -9.48 8.58 -6.10
C VAL A 308 -9.84 8.71 -7.58
N ASP A 309 -10.43 9.84 -7.99
CA ASP A 309 -10.74 10.10 -9.39
C ASP A 309 -9.46 10.40 -10.18
N LEU A 310 -9.29 9.68 -11.30
CA LEU A 310 -8.11 9.83 -12.15
C LEU A 310 -7.96 11.24 -12.71
N GLY A 311 -9.06 11.85 -13.19
CA GLY A 311 -9.07 13.18 -13.78
C GLY A 311 -8.61 14.25 -12.79
N GLN A 312 -9.01 14.11 -11.53
CA GLN A 312 -8.55 14.96 -10.44
C GLN A 312 -7.07 14.70 -10.09
N CYS A 313 -6.65 13.43 -10.01
CA CYS A 313 -5.27 13.05 -9.71
C CYS A 313 -4.26 13.65 -10.71
N ILE A 314 -4.57 13.66 -12.00
CA ILE A 314 -3.70 14.26 -13.04
C ILE A 314 -3.74 15.79 -13.05
N SER A 315 -4.77 16.40 -12.46
CA SER A 315 -4.97 17.86 -12.45
C SER A 315 -4.36 18.54 -11.22
N PHE A 316 -3.92 17.77 -10.23
CA PHE A 316 -3.28 18.30 -9.04
C PHE A 316 -1.99 19.09 -9.30
N ASN A 317 -1.68 20.01 -8.39
CA ASN A 317 -0.37 20.64 -8.35
C ASN A 317 0.72 19.61 -8.01
N ALA A 318 1.98 19.97 -8.24
CA ALA A 318 3.11 19.04 -8.09
C ALA A 318 3.27 18.46 -6.67
N GLN A 319 2.95 19.24 -5.63
CA GLN A 319 3.03 18.77 -4.25
C GLN A 319 1.95 17.72 -3.99
N LYS A 320 0.69 18.05 -4.28
CA LYS A 320 -0.45 17.15 -4.02
C LYS A 320 -0.33 15.85 -4.80
N LYS A 321 0.15 15.89 -6.04
CA LYS A 321 0.47 14.69 -6.83
C LYS A 321 1.47 13.74 -6.16
N ARG A 322 2.46 14.28 -5.46
CA ARG A 322 3.49 13.49 -4.76
C ARG A 322 3.06 13.05 -3.36
N THR A 323 2.01 13.64 -2.81
CA THR A 323 1.46 13.33 -1.48
C THR A 323 0.06 12.73 -1.57
N ASN A 324 -0.36 12.18 -2.72
CA ASN A 324 -1.64 11.49 -2.89
C ASN A 324 -1.33 10.04 -3.29
N PRO A 325 -1.70 9.04 -2.48
CA PRO A 325 -1.29 7.65 -2.74
C PRO A 325 -1.94 7.09 -4.02
N GLU A 326 -3.13 7.55 -4.41
CA GLU A 326 -3.76 7.12 -5.68
C GLU A 326 -2.89 7.50 -6.91
N ASN A 327 -2.12 8.59 -6.86
CA ASN A 327 -1.18 8.91 -7.95
C ASN A 327 -0.08 7.85 -8.09
N TYR A 328 0.34 7.22 -6.99
CA TYR A 328 1.29 6.11 -7.01
C TYR A 328 0.62 4.83 -7.52
N VAL A 329 -0.62 4.56 -7.11
CA VAL A 329 -1.43 3.45 -7.64
C VAL A 329 -1.56 3.53 -9.16
N PHE A 330 -1.94 4.69 -9.71
CA PHE A 330 -2.01 4.87 -11.16
C PHE A 330 -0.65 4.75 -11.84
N PHE A 331 0.42 5.26 -11.23
CA PHE A 331 1.77 5.08 -11.76
C PHE A 331 2.18 3.60 -11.81
N PHE A 332 1.88 2.83 -10.76
CA PHE A 332 2.15 1.40 -10.71
C PHE A 332 1.36 0.62 -11.76
N ALA A 333 0.07 0.93 -11.92
CA ALA A 333 -0.73 0.33 -12.98
C ALA A 333 -0.19 0.68 -14.37
N HIS A 334 0.16 1.94 -14.61
CA HIS A 334 0.74 2.37 -15.88
C HIS A 334 2.05 1.61 -16.17
N MET A 335 3.01 1.59 -15.23
CA MET A 335 4.29 0.90 -15.45
C MET A 335 4.14 -0.62 -15.59
N THR A 336 3.16 -1.22 -14.91
CA THR A 336 2.88 -2.65 -15.01
C THR A 336 2.32 -3.01 -16.37
N HIS A 337 1.33 -2.27 -16.88
CA HIS A 337 0.81 -2.50 -18.23
C HIS A 337 1.86 -2.20 -19.32
N LEU A 338 2.72 -1.20 -19.11
CA LEU A 338 3.75 -0.82 -20.08
C LEU A 338 4.94 -1.80 -20.13
N PHE A 339 5.33 -2.39 -19.00
CA PHE A 339 6.56 -3.22 -18.90
C PHE A 339 6.32 -4.62 -18.31
N GLY A 340 5.07 -5.02 -18.17
CA GLY A 340 4.68 -6.36 -17.76
C GLY A 340 5.13 -7.40 -18.77
N VAL A 341 5.13 -8.65 -18.35
CA VAL A 341 5.55 -9.79 -19.18
C VAL A 341 4.44 -10.82 -19.19
N ALA A 342 4.36 -11.58 -20.28
CA ALA A 342 3.51 -12.76 -20.33
C ALA A 342 4.11 -13.83 -19.41
N ASP A 343 3.38 -14.18 -18.35
CA ASP A 343 3.80 -15.13 -17.32
C ASP A 343 2.69 -16.16 -17.08
N GLY A 344 2.42 -16.95 -18.12
CA GLY A 344 1.44 -18.02 -18.10
C GLY A 344 0.08 -17.59 -17.57
N SER A 345 -0.35 -18.21 -16.48
CA SER A 345 -1.65 -17.96 -15.85
C SER A 345 -1.60 -17.05 -14.62
N GLN A 346 -0.45 -16.45 -14.30
CA GLN A 346 -0.29 -15.68 -13.07
C GLN A 346 -1.15 -14.41 -13.08
N PRO A 347 -1.69 -13.97 -11.92
CA PRO A 347 -2.51 -12.76 -11.83
C PRO A 347 -1.84 -11.48 -12.35
N TRP A 348 -0.52 -11.35 -12.18
CA TRP A 348 0.27 -10.20 -12.64
C TRP A 348 0.73 -10.30 -14.11
N SER A 349 0.37 -11.35 -14.85
CA SER A 349 0.80 -11.53 -16.24
C SER A 349 0.18 -10.47 -17.15
N ILE A 350 1.00 -9.85 -18.01
CA ILE A 350 0.57 -8.86 -19.00
C ILE A 350 0.85 -9.41 -20.41
N PRO A 351 -0.17 -9.94 -21.12
CA PRO A 351 0.01 -10.54 -22.45
C PRO A 351 0.46 -9.53 -23.50
N ASN A 352 -0.05 -8.30 -23.43
CA ASN A 352 0.24 -7.23 -24.37
C ASN A 352 0.62 -5.97 -23.59
N ASN A 353 1.71 -5.30 -23.98
CA ASN A 353 2.10 -4.05 -23.33
C ASN A 353 1.28 -2.87 -23.84
N TRP A 354 0.83 -2.03 -22.91
CA TRP A 354 0.01 -0.86 -23.19
C TRP A 354 0.67 0.39 -22.60
N ASP A 355 0.73 1.44 -23.40
CA ASP A 355 1.07 2.80 -22.97
C ASP A 355 -0.23 3.61 -22.81
N PHE A 356 -0.20 4.71 -22.06
CA PHE A 356 -1.37 5.52 -21.77
C PHE A 356 -1.08 7.01 -21.94
N GLU A 357 -2.04 7.75 -22.50
CA GLU A 357 -1.92 9.19 -22.68
C GLU A 357 -3.26 9.92 -22.53
N ILE A 358 -3.23 11.24 -22.37
CA ILE A 358 -4.44 12.05 -22.38
C ILE A 358 -4.99 12.09 -23.82
N GLN A 359 -6.22 11.61 -24.01
CA GLN A 359 -6.92 11.51 -25.28
C GLN A 359 -8.22 12.31 -25.27
N GLY A 360 -8.57 12.89 -26.42
CA GLY A 360 -9.85 13.54 -26.65
C GLY A 360 -10.12 14.83 -25.86
N PRO A 361 -11.26 15.50 -26.11
CA PRO A 361 -11.67 16.72 -25.42
C PRO A 361 -12.01 16.48 -23.94
N ASP A 362 -12.47 15.27 -23.60
CA ASP A 362 -12.82 14.86 -22.23
C ASP A 362 -11.59 14.48 -21.39
N ARG A 363 -10.39 14.53 -21.99
CA ARG A 363 -9.10 14.30 -21.33
C ARG A 363 -9.00 12.95 -20.60
N ILE A 364 -9.58 11.92 -21.20
CA ILE A 364 -9.47 10.54 -20.71
C ILE A 364 -8.00 10.13 -20.78
N PHE A 365 -7.45 9.56 -19.70
CA PHE A 365 -6.11 8.97 -19.74
C PHE A 365 -6.21 7.54 -20.29
N GLY A 366 -6.29 7.46 -21.61
CA GLY A 366 -6.68 6.27 -22.35
C GLY A 366 -5.49 5.43 -22.82
N ALA A 367 -5.70 4.12 -22.91
CA ALA A 367 -4.73 3.19 -23.47
C ALA A 367 -4.46 3.51 -24.95
N LYS A 368 -3.20 3.44 -25.35
CA LYS A 368 -2.74 3.65 -26.72
C LYS A 368 -2.73 2.33 -27.46
N GLN A 369 -3.10 2.35 -28.74
CA GLN A 369 -2.91 1.19 -29.58
C GLN A 369 -1.41 0.85 -29.63
N PRO A 370 -1.01 -0.40 -29.35
CA PRO A 370 0.39 -0.81 -29.46
C PRO A 370 0.87 -0.50 -30.89
N SER A 371 1.96 0.27 -31.01
CA SER A 371 2.58 0.52 -32.30
C SER A 371 3.11 -0.80 -32.85
N THR A 372 2.49 -1.29 -33.94
CA THR A 372 2.90 -2.49 -34.69
C THR A 372 4.26 -2.35 -35.32
#